data_AF-A0A927RDJ2-F1
#
_entry.id   AF-A0A927RDJ2-F1
#
_cell.length_a   1.000
_cell.length_b   1.000
_cell.length_c   1.000
_cell.angle_alpha   90.00
_cell.angle_beta   90.00
_cell.angle_gamma   90.00
#
_symmetry.space_group_name_H-M   'P 1'
#
loop_
_entity.id
_entity.type
_entity.pdbx_description
1 polymer ?
#
loop_
_entity_poly.entity_id
_entity_poly.type
_entity_poly.pdbx_seq_one_letter_code
_entity_poly.pdbx_strand_id
1 'polypeptide(L)'
;MVLSLSPEGLRQPVGVAPRLRFVTNSLKLAATFMVLAAVTGCGSMSGVEPGSLDSDAPTGDTVTSASTATTGTATAGTATATPVRVTSVPTPSAPPRLTGPATLTATDVNATVRLHRGQSAHVILAGTGGFAWHVPAATGTVVRRSDAGGGYPTQEPARATFTAIRIGRAVISATDDIGCLHTRPACLPPTRLWQATIIVE
;
A
#
# COMPACT_ATOMS: atom_id res chain seq x y z
N MET A 1 55.36 43.76 51.29
CA MET A 1 56.69 43.15 51.42
C MET A 1 56.43 41.64 51.48
N VAL A 2 56.74 40.78 50.53
CA VAL A 2 57.73 40.73 49.44
C VAL A 2 57.03 40.22 48.16
N LEU A 3 57.43 40.78 47.02
CA LEU A 3 57.06 40.40 45.66
C LEU A 3 57.79 39.11 45.24
N SER A 4 57.14 38.22 44.49
CA SER A 4 57.85 37.30 43.60
C SER A 4 57.06 37.12 42.31
N LEU A 5 57.77 37.35 41.21
CA LEU A 5 57.32 37.50 39.82
C LEU A 5 57.83 36.32 38.97
N SER A 6 56.99 35.87 38.02
CA SER A 6 57.33 35.29 36.70
C SER A 6 57.96 33.89 36.61
N PRO A 7 57.94 33.20 35.43
CA PRO A 7 57.46 33.66 34.10
C PRO A 7 56.52 32.71 33.32
N GLU A 8 56.03 33.29 32.22
CA GLU A 8 55.38 32.75 31.04
C GLU A 8 55.72 31.30 30.64
N GLY A 9 54.66 30.54 30.37
CA GLY A 9 54.69 29.30 29.60
C GLY A 9 53.62 29.33 28.51
N LEU A 10 53.96 29.91 27.36
CA LEU A 10 53.25 29.78 26.10
C LEU A 10 53.13 28.30 25.69
N ARG A 11 51.91 27.73 25.68
CA ARG A 11 51.56 26.63 24.78
C ARG A 11 50.14 26.80 24.25
N GLN A 12 50.04 26.64 22.93
CA GLN A 12 48.92 26.94 22.06
C GLN A 12 47.70 26.02 22.28
N PRO A 13 46.49 26.47 21.85
CA PRO A 13 45.29 25.63 21.85
C PRO A 13 45.34 24.59 20.72
N VAL A 14 45.35 23.30 21.07
CA VAL A 14 45.04 22.24 20.10
C VAL A 14 43.52 22.07 20.08
N GLY A 15 42.91 22.63 19.04
CA GLY A 15 41.50 22.43 18.73
C GLY A 15 41.21 20.97 18.42
N VAL A 16 40.27 20.38 19.16
CA VAL A 16 39.57 19.16 18.74
C VAL A 16 38.17 19.60 18.34
N ALA A 17 38.03 19.98 17.07
CA ALA A 17 36.73 20.21 16.47
C ALA A 17 35.95 18.88 16.36
N PRO A 18 34.63 18.89 16.59
CA PRO A 18 33.79 17.72 16.42
C PRO A 18 33.76 17.29 14.94
N ARG A 19 34.04 16.01 14.69
CA ARG A 19 33.80 15.37 13.39
C ARG A 19 32.30 15.25 13.14
N LEU A 20 31.69 16.32 12.62
CA LEU A 20 30.46 16.19 11.84
C LEU A 20 30.79 15.49 10.52
N ARG A 21 30.48 14.19 10.41
CA ARG A 21 30.30 13.55 9.10
C ARG A 21 28.88 13.83 8.62
N PHE A 22 28.68 15.04 8.11
CA PHE A 22 27.64 15.27 7.11
C PHE A 22 28.10 14.59 5.83
N VAL A 23 27.53 13.42 5.51
CA VAL A 23 27.53 12.95 4.12
C VAL A 23 26.37 13.66 3.42
N THR A 24 26.57 14.94 3.15
CA THR A 24 25.80 15.68 2.15
C THR A 24 26.25 15.19 0.78
N ASN A 25 25.48 14.31 0.16
CA ASN A 25 25.61 14.08 -1.27
C ASN A 25 24.89 15.22 -2.00
N SER A 26 25.51 16.39 -1.95
CA SER A 26 25.09 17.60 -2.66
C SER A 26 25.65 17.53 -4.09
N LEU A 27 24.95 16.85 -4.99
CA LEU A 27 25.26 16.96 -6.42
C LEU A 27 24.66 18.27 -6.94
N LYS A 28 25.43 19.35 -6.82
CA LYS A 28 25.21 20.58 -7.57
C LYS A 28 25.65 20.33 -9.02
N LEU A 29 24.69 20.09 -9.92
CA LEU A 29 24.88 20.41 -11.33
C LEU A 29 24.06 21.66 -11.64
N ALA A 30 24.73 22.80 -11.67
CA ALA A 30 24.25 24.00 -12.33
C ALA A 30 25.25 24.33 -13.44
N ALA A 31 24.87 24.05 -14.69
CA ALA A 31 25.43 24.66 -15.90
C ALA A 31 24.43 24.43 -17.06
N THR A 32 23.49 25.37 -17.15
CA THR A 32 23.00 26.01 -18.37
C THR A 32 23.56 25.51 -19.70
N PHE A 33 22.68 24.99 -20.57
CA PHE A 33 22.72 25.28 -22.00
C PHE A 33 21.32 25.64 -22.50
N MET A 34 21.17 26.93 -22.77
CA MET A 34 20.11 27.52 -23.55
C MET A 34 20.33 27.11 -25.01
N VAL A 35 19.43 26.30 -25.59
CA VAL A 35 19.23 26.29 -27.05
C VAL A 35 17.74 26.32 -27.32
N LEU A 36 17.35 27.48 -27.83
CA LEU A 36 16.07 27.81 -28.44
C LEU A 36 15.99 27.10 -29.80
N ALA A 37 14.99 26.24 -30.00
CA ALA A 37 14.49 25.88 -31.31
C ALA A 37 12.97 25.71 -31.23
N ALA A 38 12.27 26.74 -31.71
CA ALA A 38 10.85 26.70 -31.98
C ALA A 38 10.59 25.65 -33.09
N VAL A 39 9.71 24.69 -32.82
CA VAL A 39 9.01 23.98 -33.89
C VAL A 39 7.53 24.08 -33.62
N THR A 40 6.94 25.11 -34.22
CA THR A 40 5.52 25.30 -34.39
C THR A 40 5.02 24.22 -35.36
N GLY A 41 4.59 23.08 -34.82
CA GLY A 41 3.92 22.02 -35.59
C GLY A 41 2.41 22.23 -35.55
N CYS A 42 1.88 23.03 -36.47
CA CYS A 42 0.46 23.04 -36.82
C CYS A 42 0.19 21.78 -37.66
N GLY A 43 -0.45 20.78 -37.06
CA GLY A 43 -0.83 19.54 -37.71
C GLY A 43 -2.34 19.36 -37.67
N SER A 44 -3.05 20.07 -38.55
CA SER A 44 -4.45 19.80 -38.87
C SER A 44 -4.53 18.60 -39.81
N MET A 45 -5.14 17.49 -39.38
CA MET A 45 -5.69 16.51 -40.31
C MET A 45 -7.07 16.08 -39.85
N SER A 46 -8.05 16.65 -40.53
CA SER A 46 -9.43 16.18 -40.61
C SER A 46 -9.45 14.78 -41.22
N GLY A 47 -10.14 13.85 -40.56
CA GLY A 47 -10.48 12.53 -41.09
C GLY A 47 -11.91 12.21 -40.69
N VAL A 48 -12.83 12.59 -41.56
CA VAL A 48 -14.26 12.31 -41.49
C VAL A 48 -14.47 10.88 -41.98
N GLU A 49 -15.13 10.03 -41.19
CA GLU A 49 -15.87 8.89 -41.72
C GLU A 49 -17.15 8.67 -40.92
N PRO A 50 -18.34 8.93 -41.49
CA PRO A 50 -19.62 8.54 -40.95
C PRO A 50 -20.01 7.18 -41.54
N GLY A 51 -19.72 6.11 -40.79
CA GLY A 51 -20.31 4.79 -41.02
C GLY A 51 -21.68 4.72 -40.36
N SER A 52 -22.73 4.83 -41.17
CA SER A 52 -24.13 4.63 -40.82
C SER A 52 -24.53 3.16 -41.07
N LEU A 53 -25.55 2.70 -40.33
CA LEU A 53 -26.30 1.43 -40.47
C LEU A 53 -25.53 0.21 -39.91
N ASP A 54 -26.06 -0.61 -38.99
CA ASP A 54 -27.40 -1.16 -38.94
C ASP A 54 -28.00 -1.27 -37.53
N SER A 55 -29.30 -1.05 -37.51
CA SER A 55 -30.23 -1.37 -36.44
C SER A 55 -30.49 -2.88 -36.43
N ASP A 56 -30.17 -3.57 -35.34
CA ASP A 56 -30.83 -4.82 -35.00
C ASP A 56 -31.33 -4.74 -33.56
N ALA A 57 -32.64 -4.57 -33.46
CA ALA A 57 -33.40 -4.65 -32.22
C ALA A 57 -33.76 -6.12 -31.96
N PRO A 58 -33.26 -6.76 -30.89
CA PRO A 58 -33.92 -7.96 -30.39
C PRO A 58 -35.23 -7.56 -29.71
N THR A 59 -36.31 -7.93 -30.38
CA THR A 59 -37.67 -7.95 -29.87
C THR A 59 -37.85 -9.24 -29.05
N GLY A 60 -38.43 -9.14 -27.85
CA GLY A 60 -38.80 -10.30 -27.01
C GLY A 60 -37.60 -10.89 -26.24
N ASP A 61 -37.67 -11.25 -24.97
CA ASP A 61 -38.79 -11.91 -24.32
C ASP A 61 -38.91 -11.55 -22.83
N THR A 62 -40.15 -11.32 -22.44
CA THR A 62 -40.64 -11.33 -21.06
C THR A 62 -40.39 -12.71 -20.46
N VAL A 63 -39.37 -12.86 -19.60
CA VAL A 63 -39.18 -14.10 -18.83
C VAL A 63 -40.20 -14.13 -17.69
N THR A 64 -41.39 -14.65 -18.00
CA THR A 64 -42.39 -15.08 -17.03
C THR A 64 -41.77 -16.15 -16.13
N SER A 65 -41.65 -15.86 -14.84
CA SER A 65 -41.28 -16.84 -13.83
C SER A 65 -42.40 -17.88 -13.68
N ALA A 66 -42.23 -19.03 -14.32
CA ALA A 66 -43.04 -20.21 -14.05
C ALA A 66 -42.48 -20.91 -12.80
N SER A 67 -43.09 -20.64 -11.64
CA SER A 67 -42.91 -21.46 -10.44
C SER A 67 -43.64 -22.78 -10.64
N THR A 68 -42.93 -23.82 -11.09
CA THR A 68 -43.44 -25.20 -11.03
C THR A 68 -43.36 -25.68 -9.58
N ALA A 69 -44.48 -25.64 -8.89
CA ALA A 69 -44.65 -26.34 -7.62
C ALA A 69 -44.66 -27.86 -7.89
N THR A 70 -43.50 -28.49 -7.75
CA THR A 70 -43.40 -29.95 -7.70
C THR A 70 -43.86 -30.43 -6.33
N THR A 71 -45.11 -30.87 -6.24
CA THR A 71 -45.64 -31.60 -5.09
C THR A 71 -45.01 -32.99 -5.05
N GLY A 72 -43.84 -33.11 -4.44
CA GLY A 72 -43.21 -34.38 -4.13
C GLY A 72 -43.84 -35.00 -2.88
N THR A 73 -44.56 -36.09 -3.04
CA THR A 73 -45.11 -36.92 -1.96
C THR A 73 -43.95 -37.49 -1.12
N ALA A 74 -43.85 -37.07 0.14
CA ALA A 74 -42.82 -37.56 1.05
C ALA A 74 -43.18 -38.95 1.59
N THR A 75 -42.37 -39.95 1.26
CA THR A 75 -42.39 -41.28 1.88
C THR A 75 -41.61 -41.24 3.20
N ALA A 76 -42.25 -41.62 4.30
CA ALA A 76 -41.62 -41.69 5.62
C ALA A 76 -40.60 -42.85 5.67
N GLY A 77 -39.32 -42.51 5.55
CA GLY A 77 -38.20 -43.41 5.82
C GLY A 77 -37.66 -43.18 7.23
N THR A 78 -37.76 -44.18 8.10
CA THR A 78 -37.13 -44.19 9.42
C THR A 78 -35.61 -44.29 9.24
N ALA A 79 -34.91 -43.15 9.26
CA ALA A 79 -33.45 -43.12 9.20
C ALA A 79 -32.86 -43.26 10.61
N THR A 80 -32.09 -44.33 10.83
CA THR A 80 -31.24 -44.52 12.02
C THR A 80 -30.19 -43.41 12.07
N ALA A 81 -30.33 -42.51 13.05
CA ALA A 81 -29.44 -41.37 13.23
C ALA A 81 -28.01 -41.85 13.54
N THR A 82 -27.09 -41.64 12.59
CA THR A 82 -25.65 -41.76 12.83
C THR A 82 -25.20 -40.50 13.57
N PRO A 83 -24.43 -40.59 14.67
CA PRO A 83 -23.99 -39.40 15.39
C PRO A 83 -23.11 -38.53 14.48
N VAL A 84 -23.60 -37.33 14.16
CA VAL A 84 -22.90 -36.34 13.35
C VAL A 84 -21.67 -35.86 14.12
N ARG A 85 -20.48 -36.10 13.56
CA ARG A 85 -19.21 -35.60 14.10
C ARG A 85 -19.23 -34.08 14.02
N VAL A 86 -19.41 -33.43 15.16
CA VAL A 86 -19.34 -31.97 15.29
C VAL A 86 -17.91 -31.55 14.94
N THR A 87 -17.73 -30.97 13.75
CA THR A 87 -16.44 -30.39 13.35
C THR A 87 -16.30 -29.12 14.16
N SER A 88 -15.32 -29.11 15.08
CA SER A 88 -15.01 -27.96 15.91
C SER A 88 -14.72 -26.74 15.03
N VAL A 89 -15.52 -25.68 15.17
CA VAL A 89 -15.28 -24.40 14.53
C VAL A 89 -13.90 -23.87 14.99
N PRO A 90 -12.98 -23.56 14.07
CA PRO A 90 -11.68 -23.03 14.46
C PRO A 90 -11.87 -21.70 15.19
N THR A 91 -11.29 -21.62 16.40
CA THR A 91 -11.26 -20.37 17.17
C THR A 91 -10.50 -19.31 16.38
N PRO A 92 -11.02 -18.07 16.25
CA PRO A 92 -10.32 -17.01 15.54
C PRO A 92 -8.96 -16.76 16.20
N SER A 93 -7.88 -16.84 15.39
CA SER A 93 -6.53 -16.55 15.84
C SER A 93 -6.40 -15.06 16.20
N ALA A 94 -5.70 -14.76 17.28
CA ALA A 94 -5.43 -13.38 17.68
C ALA A 94 -4.58 -12.65 16.61
N PRO A 95 -4.75 -11.33 16.42
CA PRO A 95 -3.94 -10.57 15.47
C PRO A 95 -2.44 -10.62 15.81
N PRO A 96 -1.54 -10.64 14.81
CA PRO A 96 -0.11 -10.63 15.03
C PRO A 96 0.36 -9.41 15.83
N ARG A 97 1.36 -9.61 16.71
CA ARG A 97 2.02 -8.54 17.45
C ARG A 97 3.52 -8.62 17.20
N LEU A 98 4.09 -7.52 16.71
CA LEU A 98 5.49 -7.41 16.32
C LEU A 98 6.16 -6.28 17.10
N THR A 99 7.43 -6.44 17.45
CA THR A 99 8.22 -5.42 18.18
C THR A 99 9.54 -5.21 17.46
N GLY A 100 9.93 -3.95 17.29
CA GLY A 100 11.14 -3.56 16.55
C GLY A 100 10.92 -3.48 15.04
N PRO A 101 12.00 -3.27 14.26
CA PRO A 101 11.91 -3.23 12.80
C PRO A 101 11.26 -4.50 12.27
N ALA A 102 10.32 -4.34 11.33
CA ALA A 102 9.48 -5.44 10.87
C ALA A 102 9.23 -5.37 9.37
N THR A 103 9.02 -6.53 8.75
CA THR A 103 8.49 -6.67 7.40
C THR A 103 7.06 -7.19 7.50
N LEU A 104 6.12 -6.48 6.90
CA LEU A 104 4.70 -6.77 6.88
C LEU A 104 4.28 -7.24 5.49
N THR A 105 3.46 -8.26 5.46
CA THR A 105 2.95 -8.91 4.26
C THR A 105 1.43 -9.01 4.30
N ALA A 106 0.82 -9.58 3.26
CA ALA A 106 -0.63 -9.78 3.20
C ALA A 106 -1.18 -10.64 4.36
N THR A 107 -0.37 -11.50 4.98
CA THR A 107 -0.78 -12.33 6.13
C THR A 107 -0.81 -11.55 7.45
N ASP A 108 -0.17 -10.38 7.50
CA ASP A 108 -0.10 -9.52 8.70
C ASP A 108 -1.28 -8.54 8.78
N VAL A 109 -2.43 -8.94 8.24
CA VAL A 109 -3.65 -8.14 8.32
C VAL A 109 -4.05 -7.95 9.79
N ASN A 110 -4.40 -6.72 10.13
CA ASN A 110 -4.71 -6.25 11.49
C ASN A 110 -3.55 -6.40 12.49
N ALA A 111 -2.31 -6.61 12.04
CA ALA A 111 -1.16 -6.68 12.93
C ALA A 111 -0.96 -5.37 13.71
N THR A 112 -0.42 -5.49 14.93
CA THR A 112 0.07 -4.36 15.71
C THR A 112 1.58 -4.41 15.79
N VAL A 113 2.25 -3.35 15.34
CA VAL A 113 3.72 -3.22 15.37
C VAL A 113 4.12 -2.13 16.36
N ARG A 114 5.00 -2.48 17.29
CA ARG A 114 5.62 -1.55 18.24
C ARG A 114 7.02 -1.16 17.76
N LEU A 115 7.22 0.12 17.50
CA LEU A 115 8.48 0.69 17.03
C LEU A 115 9.01 1.72 18.01
N HIS A 116 10.33 1.87 18.07
CA HIS A 116 10.97 3.05 18.62
C HIS A 116 11.23 4.08 17.51
N ARG A 117 11.40 5.36 17.88
CA ARG A 117 11.79 6.40 16.92
C ARG A 117 13.06 6.01 16.15
N GLY A 118 13.03 6.21 14.84
CA GLY A 118 14.09 5.82 13.91
C GLY A 118 13.99 4.39 13.37
N GLN A 119 13.21 3.50 13.99
CA GLN A 119 12.94 2.17 13.44
C GLN A 119 11.94 2.25 12.28
N SER A 120 11.95 1.24 11.42
CA SER A 120 11.11 1.21 10.22
C SER A 120 10.29 -0.07 10.11
N ALA A 121 9.10 0.06 9.55
CA ALA A 121 8.28 -1.05 9.07
C ALA A 121 8.30 -1.05 7.53
N HIS A 122 8.69 -2.17 6.95
CA HIS A 122 8.64 -2.41 5.51
C HIS A 122 7.35 -3.15 5.19
N VAL A 123 6.61 -2.72 4.19
CA VAL A 123 5.37 -3.36 3.75
C VAL A 123 5.57 -3.88 2.34
N ILE A 124 5.24 -5.15 2.10
CA ILE A 124 5.33 -5.82 0.80
C ILE A 124 4.06 -6.64 0.58
N LEU A 125 3.17 -6.15 -0.29
CA LEU A 125 1.88 -6.79 -0.56
C LEU A 125 1.86 -7.35 -1.99
N ALA A 126 1.91 -8.67 -2.09
CA ALA A 126 1.74 -9.37 -3.36
C ALA A 126 0.25 -9.49 -3.72
N GLY A 127 -0.07 -9.17 -4.97
CA GLY A 127 -1.39 -9.39 -5.55
C GLY A 127 -1.69 -10.88 -5.77
N THR A 128 -2.96 -11.24 -5.91
CA THR A 128 -3.41 -12.63 -6.16
C THR A 128 -4.60 -12.62 -7.11
N GLY A 129 -4.63 -13.52 -8.11
CA GLY A 129 -5.82 -13.73 -8.95
C GLY A 129 -6.23 -12.51 -9.78
N GLY A 130 -5.25 -11.76 -10.33
CA GLY A 130 -5.50 -10.55 -11.13
C GLY A 130 -5.72 -9.27 -10.32
N PHE A 131 -5.80 -9.38 -8.99
CA PHE A 131 -5.82 -8.21 -8.10
C PHE A 131 -4.40 -7.74 -7.82
N ALA A 132 -4.19 -6.43 -7.83
CA ALA A 132 -2.96 -5.78 -7.38
C ALA A 132 -3.28 -4.81 -6.24
N TRP A 133 -2.42 -4.79 -5.22
CA TRP A 133 -2.56 -3.85 -4.12
C TRP A 133 -2.18 -2.43 -4.56
N HIS A 134 -2.88 -1.43 -4.05
CA HIS A 134 -2.39 -0.06 -4.07
C HIS A 134 -1.18 0.11 -3.14
N VAL A 135 -0.33 1.09 -3.46
CA VAL A 135 0.83 1.41 -2.63
C VAL A 135 0.37 1.77 -1.21
N PRO A 136 0.91 1.11 -0.16
CA PRO A 136 0.48 1.37 1.21
C PRO A 136 0.63 2.84 1.62
N ALA A 137 -0.37 3.34 2.35
CA ALA A 137 -0.41 4.69 2.89
C ALA A 137 -0.56 4.65 4.42
N ALA A 138 -0.06 5.66 5.12
CA ALA A 138 -0.21 5.80 6.56
C ALA A 138 -1.12 6.99 6.89
N THR A 139 -1.90 6.82 7.96
CA THR A 139 -2.67 7.90 8.60
C THR A 139 -1.87 8.54 9.73
N GLY A 140 -2.09 9.84 9.96
CA GLY A 140 -1.41 10.61 10.99
C GLY A 140 0.03 10.99 10.63
N THR A 141 0.80 11.42 11.62
CA THR A 141 2.16 11.96 11.41
C THR A 141 3.22 11.33 12.33
N VAL A 142 2.89 10.16 12.88
CA VAL A 142 3.72 9.35 13.79
C VAL A 142 4.81 8.60 13.02
N VAL A 143 4.48 8.17 11.81
CA VAL A 143 5.41 7.57 10.84
C VAL A 143 5.52 8.46 9.60
N ARG A 144 6.65 8.37 8.91
CA ARG A 144 6.87 8.98 7.59
C ARG A 144 7.18 7.89 6.57
N ARG A 145 6.48 7.89 5.44
CA ARG A 145 6.83 7.04 4.30
C ARG A 145 8.13 7.54 3.66
N SER A 146 9.17 6.71 3.66
CA SER A 146 10.50 7.04 3.13
C SER A 146 10.77 6.44 1.75
N ASP A 147 10.03 5.38 1.39
CA ASP A 147 10.11 4.72 0.09
C ASP A 147 8.74 4.16 -0.30
N ALA A 148 8.49 4.03 -1.61
CA ALA A 148 7.24 3.55 -2.18
C ALA A 148 7.42 3.06 -3.63
N GLY A 149 6.72 1.99 -4.02
CA GLY A 149 6.73 1.53 -5.42
C GLY A 149 5.82 0.32 -5.68
N GLY A 150 5.80 -0.11 -6.94
CA GLY A 150 4.98 -1.23 -7.43
C GLY A 150 3.48 -0.97 -7.30
N GLY A 151 2.71 -2.04 -7.09
CA GLY A 151 1.28 -2.00 -6.91
C GLY A 151 0.48 -1.82 -8.19
N TYR A 152 -0.81 -1.54 -8.05
CA TYR A 152 -1.66 -1.21 -9.19
C TYR A 152 -1.20 0.10 -9.86
N PRO A 153 -1.12 0.18 -11.21
CA PRO A 153 -1.55 -0.82 -12.19
C PRO A 153 -0.44 -1.79 -12.66
N THR A 154 0.79 -1.69 -12.17
CA THR A 154 1.94 -2.43 -12.72
C THR A 154 1.94 -3.93 -12.44
N GLN A 155 1.05 -4.41 -11.55
CA GLN A 155 0.98 -5.80 -11.06
C GLN A 155 2.23 -6.25 -10.27
N GLU A 156 3.21 -5.37 -10.08
CA GLU A 156 4.30 -5.62 -9.15
C GLU A 156 3.78 -5.60 -7.70
N PRO A 157 4.46 -6.29 -6.76
CA PRO A 157 4.14 -6.18 -5.34
C PRO A 157 4.15 -4.71 -4.88
N ALA A 158 3.08 -4.30 -4.21
CA ALA A 158 2.99 -2.96 -3.63
C ALA A 158 3.91 -2.88 -2.43
N ARG A 159 4.86 -1.93 -2.47
CA ARG A 159 5.89 -1.77 -1.44
C ARG A 159 5.92 -0.36 -0.87
N ALA A 160 6.19 -0.26 0.43
CA ALA A 160 6.47 1.00 1.10
C ALA A 160 7.30 0.80 2.36
N THR A 161 8.15 1.77 2.68
CA THR A 161 8.88 1.80 3.96
C THR A 161 8.38 2.96 4.81
N PHE A 162 8.05 2.69 6.07
CA PHE A 162 7.57 3.67 7.04
C PHE A 162 8.52 3.78 8.23
N THR A 163 9.14 4.94 8.39
CA THR A 163 10.04 5.22 9.52
C THR A 163 9.27 5.92 10.65
N ALA A 164 9.41 5.43 11.87
CA ALA A 164 8.85 6.03 13.07
C ALA A 164 9.57 7.36 13.38
N ILE A 165 8.84 8.48 13.42
CA ILE A 165 9.43 9.81 13.62
C ILE A 165 8.97 10.49 14.91
N ARG A 166 7.78 10.15 15.41
CA ARG A 166 7.17 10.72 16.63
C ARG A 166 6.46 9.62 17.41
N ILE A 167 6.40 9.80 18.74
CA ILE A 167 5.60 8.94 19.63
C ILE A 167 4.12 9.07 19.27
N GLY A 168 3.38 7.95 19.31
CA GLY A 168 1.94 7.94 19.07
C GLY A 168 1.47 6.72 18.29
N ARG A 169 0.27 6.82 17.70
CA ARG A 169 -0.36 5.76 16.91
C ARG A 169 -0.58 6.20 15.46
N ALA A 170 -0.29 5.30 14.51
CA ALA A 170 -0.66 5.43 13.10
C ALA A 170 -1.31 4.14 12.60
N VAL A 171 -2.11 4.23 11.54
CA VAL A 171 -2.61 3.06 10.80
C VAL A 171 -2.01 3.10 9.39
N ILE A 172 -1.38 2.01 8.98
CA ILE A 172 -0.97 1.78 7.59
C ILE A 172 -2.07 0.96 6.92
N SER A 173 -2.47 1.33 5.71
CA SER A 173 -3.52 0.65 4.96
C SER A 173 -3.20 0.56 3.48
N ALA A 174 -3.76 -0.46 2.83
CA ALA A 174 -3.80 -0.62 1.38
C ALA A 174 -5.10 -1.33 0.99
N THR A 175 -5.58 -1.05 -0.22
CA THR A 175 -6.74 -1.73 -0.83
C THR A 175 -6.28 -2.39 -2.11
N ASP A 176 -6.84 -3.54 -2.48
CA ASP A 176 -6.56 -4.14 -3.78
C ASP A 176 -7.54 -3.68 -4.87
N ASP A 177 -7.10 -3.83 -6.10
CA ASP A 177 -7.77 -3.32 -7.28
C ASP A 177 -7.54 -4.30 -8.45
N ILE A 178 -8.42 -4.27 -9.44
CA ILE A 178 -8.36 -5.14 -10.61
C ILE A 178 -8.71 -4.35 -11.86
N GLY A 179 -8.02 -4.65 -12.97
CA GLY A 179 -8.09 -3.83 -14.18
C GLY A 179 -9.52 -3.61 -14.72
N CYS A 180 -10.43 -4.57 -14.56
CA CYS A 180 -11.81 -4.43 -15.03
C CYS A 180 -12.63 -3.39 -14.24
N LEU A 181 -12.19 -2.95 -13.06
CA LEU A 181 -12.82 -1.81 -12.36
C LEU A 181 -12.61 -0.50 -13.14
N HIS A 182 -11.65 -0.49 -14.06
CA HIS A 182 -11.24 0.69 -14.83
C HIS A 182 -11.64 0.59 -16.32
N THR A 183 -12.47 -0.39 -16.70
CA THR A 183 -13.00 -0.55 -18.07
C THR A 183 -14.42 0.01 -18.21
N ARG A 184 -14.96 0.02 -19.44
CA ARG A 184 -16.36 0.33 -19.73
C ARG A 184 -16.99 -0.83 -20.53
N PRO A 185 -17.98 -1.56 -19.99
CA PRO A 185 -18.51 -1.45 -18.62
C PRO A 185 -17.48 -1.86 -17.56
N ALA A 186 -17.61 -1.31 -16.35
CA ALA A 186 -16.79 -1.71 -15.22
C ALA A 186 -17.34 -3.00 -14.59
N CYS A 187 -16.46 -3.87 -14.10
CA CYS A 187 -16.84 -4.99 -13.24
C CYS A 187 -17.07 -4.49 -11.79
N LEU A 188 -17.73 -5.28 -10.93
CA LEU A 188 -17.92 -4.97 -9.50
C LEU A 188 -17.47 -6.11 -8.56
N PRO A 189 -16.21 -6.58 -8.64
CA PRO A 189 -15.71 -7.60 -7.73
C PRO A 189 -15.49 -7.03 -6.32
N PRO A 190 -15.51 -7.88 -5.29
CA PRO A 190 -15.19 -7.46 -3.93
C PRO A 190 -13.72 -7.04 -3.83
N THR A 191 -13.46 -5.84 -3.30
CA THR A 191 -12.12 -5.37 -2.94
C THR A 191 -11.76 -5.80 -1.51
N ARG A 192 -10.49 -6.13 -1.28
CA ARG A 192 -9.92 -6.44 0.02
C ARG A 192 -9.23 -5.21 0.61
N LEU A 193 -9.33 -5.10 1.93
CA LEU A 193 -8.64 -4.09 2.73
C LEU A 193 -7.58 -4.78 3.58
N TRP A 194 -6.35 -4.27 3.50
CA TRP A 194 -5.26 -4.64 4.39
C TRP A 194 -4.94 -3.45 5.29
N GLN A 195 -4.77 -3.69 6.60
CA GLN A 195 -4.39 -2.67 7.56
C GLN A 195 -3.43 -3.21 8.63
N ALA A 196 -2.56 -2.35 9.14
CA ALA A 196 -1.73 -2.62 10.31
C ALA A 196 -1.69 -1.37 11.21
N THR A 197 -1.71 -1.57 12.53
CA THR A 197 -1.55 -0.50 13.51
C THR A 197 -0.08 -0.38 13.90
N ILE A 198 0.48 0.83 13.80
CA ILE A 198 1.80 1.16 14.30
C ILE A 198 1.67 1.94 15.61
N ILE A 199 2.38 1.49 16.63
CA ILE A 199 2.55 2.19 17.91
C ILE A 199 4.02 2.58 18.00
N VAL A 200 4.29 3.85 18.18
CA VAL A 200 5.64 4.36 18.41
C VAL A 200 5.78 4.78 19.86
N GLU A 201 6.77 4.19 20.53
CA GLU A 201 7.13 4.45 21.93
C GLU A 201 8.54 5.03 22.09
#